data_AF-W6QMD6-F1
#
_entry.id   AF-W6QMD6-F1
#
_cell.length_a   1.000
_cell.length_b   1.000
_cell.length_c   1.000
_cell.angle_alpha   90.00
_cell.angle_beta   90.00
_cell.angle_gamma   90.00
#
_symmetry.space_group_name_H-M   'P 1'
#
loop_
_entity.id
_entity.type
_entity.pdbx_description
1 polymer ?
#
loop_
_entity_poly.entity_id
_entity_poly.type
_entity_poly.pdbx_seq_one_letter_code
_entity_poly.pdbx_strand_id
1 'polypeptide(L)'
;MAEIHFLPNMSGKKITIGFEDGPDATRYPLWEWTVIEKLSELPIPITPEESAVGMGPAFTEGKYHCRDGKETAFMRIYKQIPLDGTRLEDSDVRKPQAGPPGDHVELEALKLLTEKECSVTPRLLGYRIG
;
A
#
# COMPACT_ATOMS: atom_id res chain seq x y z
N MET A 1 -25.32 -7.27 -1.59
CA MET A 1 -24.57 -6.37 -0.68
C MET A 1 -23.75 -5.44 -1.57
N ALA A 2 -23.76 -4.13 -1.32
CA ALA A 2 -22.97 -3.19 -2.12
C ALA A 2 -21.47 -3.48 -1.91
N GLU A 3 -20.71 -3.49 -3.00
CA GLU A 3 -19.27 -3.68 -2.97
C GLU A 3 -18.62 -2.47 -2.28
N ILE A 4 -17.90 -2.71 -1.17
CA ILE A 4 -17.29 -1.65 -0.38
C ILE A 4 -15.88 -1.40 -0.93
N HIS A 5 -15.67 -0.19 -1.43
CA HIS A 5 -14.35 0.31 -1.80
C HIS A 5 -13.81 1.25 -0.72
N PHE A 6 -12.60 0.98 -0.23
CA PHE A 6 -11.88 1.75 0.78
C PHE A 6 -10.84 2.69 0.15
N LEU A 7 -10.36 2.34 -1.05
CA LEU A 7 -9.42 3.12 -1.84
C LEU A 7 -10.16 3.91 -2.92
N PRO A 8 -9.92 5.23 -3.03
CA PRO A 8 -10.57 6.06 -4.03
C PRO A 8 -10.18 5.65 -5.45
N ASN A 9 -10.97 6.05 -6.44
CA ASN A 9 -10.53 5.97 -7.83
C ASN A 9 -9.42 6.99 -8.07
N MET A 10 -8.23 6.49 -8.41
CA MET A 10 -7.04 7.30 -8.64
C MET A 10 -6.67 7.42 -10.13
N SER A 11 -7.51 6.93 -11.04
CA SER A 11 -7.21 6.98 -12.48
C SER A 11 -6.93 8.42 -12.95
N GLY A 12 -5.84 8.62 -13.66
CA GLY A 12 -5.33 9.92 -14.11
C GLY A 12 -4.59 10.74 -13.04
N LYS A 13 -4.50 10.26 -11.79
CA LYS A 13 -3.75 10.96 -10.73
C LYS A 13 -2.27 10.68 -10.81
N LYS A 14 -1.48 11.68 -10.44
CA LYS A 14 -0.02 11.58 -10.29
C LYS A 14 0.33 11.26 -8.85
N ILE A 15 1.24 10.33 -8.66
CA ILE A 15 1.74 9.87 -7.35
C ILE A 15 3.25 9.91 -7.40
N THR A 16 3.84 10.57 -6.40
CA THR A 16 5.29 10.63 -6.25
C THR A 16 5.75 9.59 -5.23
N ILE A 17 6.65 8.70 -5.65
CA ILE A 17 7.20 7.62 -4.82
C ILE A 17 8.73 7.64 -4.91
N GLY A 18 9.40 7.34 -3.80
CA GLY A 18 10.85 7.32 -3.66
C GLY A 18 11.33 8.32 -2.61
N PHE A 19 12.63 8.55 -2.60
CA PHE A 19 13.30 9.40 -1.62
C PHE A 19 14.07 10.52 -2.33
N GLU A 20 13.96 11.74 -1.80
CA GLU A 20 14.76 12.88 -2.25
C GLU A 20 16.20 12.76 -1.75
N ASP A 21 16.36 12.40 -0.47
CA ASP A 21 17.64 12.29 0.21
C ASP A 21 17.72 11.00 1.04
N GLY A 22 18.93 10.66 1.50
CA GLY A 22 19.18 9.53 2.40
C GLY A 22 19.76 8.30 1.69
N PRO A 23 20.00 7.21 2.45
CA PRO A 23 20.70 6.02 1.95
C PRO A 23 19.96 5.31 0.80
N ASP A 24 18.64 5.50 0.75
CA ASP A 24 17.77 4.87 -0.24
C ASP A 24 17.56 5.70 -1.50
N ALA A 25 17.86 7.01 -1.49
CA ALA A 25 17.61 7.90 -2.63
C ALA A 25 18.39 7.51 -3.90
N THR A 26 19.56 6.89 -3.76
CA THR A 26 20.32 6.40 -4.92
C THR A 26 19.66 5.22 -5.62
N ARG A 27 19.01 4.33 -4.87
CA ARG A 27 18.34 3.12 -5.43
C ARG A 27 16.89 3.39 -5.81
N TYR A 28 16.22 4.22 -5.02
CA TYR A 28 14.81 4.55 -5.15
C TYR A 28 14.66 6.08 -5.22
N PRO A 29 15.19 6.72 -6.27
CA PRO A 29 15.03 8.16 -6.47
C PRO A 29 13.55 8.55 -6.50
N LEU A 30 13.28 9.83 -6.24
CA LEU A 30 11.93 10.37 -6.33
C LEU A 30 11.42 10.35 -7.78
N TRP A 31 10.35 9.58 -8.04
CA TRP A 31 9.73 9.44 -9.36
C TRP A 31 8.23 9.75 -9.31
N GLU A 32 7.72 10.35 -10.39
CA GLU A 32 6.31 10.66 -10.56
C GLU A 32 5.65 9.63 -11.48
N TRP A 33 4.60 8.98 -10.97
CA TRP A 33 3.83 7.95 -11.65
C TRP A 33 2.41 8.42 -11.90
N THR A 34 1.93 8.30 -13.14
CA THR A 34 0.50 8.49 -13.44
C THR A 34 -0.23 7.17 -13.30
N VAL A 35 -1.24 7.11 -12.45
CA VAL A 35 -2.14 5.95 -12.32
C VAL A 35 -3.02 5.88 -13.56
N ILE A 36 -2.95 4.76 -14.27
CA ILE A 36 -3.78 4.50 -15.44
C ILE A 36 -5.13 3.97 -14.99
N GLU A 37 -5.11 2.93 -14.16
CA GLU A 37 -6.31 2.27 -13.68
C GLU A 37 -6.05 1.50 -12.38
N LYS A 38 -7.14 1.17 -11.68
CA LYS A 38 -7.15 0.27 -10.52
C LYS A 38 -7.45 -1.14 -11.00
N LEU A 39 -6.54 -2.07 -10.72
CA LEU A 39 -6.64 -3.46 -11.15
C LEU A 39 -7.39 -4.31 -10.14
N SER A 40 -7.16 -4.09 -8.85
CA SER A 40 -7.84 -4.83 -7.78
C SER A 40 -7.85 -4.04 -6.47
N GLU A 41 -8.80 -4.39 -5.62
CA GLU A 41 -8.83 -4.03 -4.21
C GLU A 41 -9.28 -5.24 -3.41
N LEU A 42 -8.49 -5.58 -2.40
CA LEU A 42 -8.77 -6.68 -1.49
C LEU A 42 -8.82 -6.13 -0.05
N PRO A 43 -10.01 -5.99 0.54
CA PRO A 43 -10.14 -5.76 1.96
C PRO A 43 -9.77 -7.02 2.74
N ILE A 44 -8.99 -6.83 3.81
CA ILE A 44 -8.63 -7.85 4.79
C ILE A 44 -9.19 -7.35 6.13
N PRO A 45 -10.50 -7.55 6.37
CA PRO A 45 -11.13 -7.16 7.62
C PRO A 45 -10.64 -8.07 8.74
N ILE A 46 -10.61 -7.53 9.94
CA ILE A 46 -10.46 -8.28 11.17
C ILE A 46 -11.47 -7.77 12.20
N THR A 47 -11.94 -8.66 13.04
CA THR A 47 -12.87 -8.37 14.13
C THR A 47 -12.14 -7.74 15.33
N PRO A 48 -12.88 -7.07 16.24
CA PRO A 48 -12.34 -6.65 17.54
C PRO A 48 -11.67 -7.76 18.34
N GLU A 49 -12.22 -8.98 18.30
CA GLU A 49 -11.69 -10.13 19.00
C GLU A 49 -10.33 -10.58 18.42
N GLU A 50 -10.23 -10.63 17.09
CA GLU A 50 -8.98 -10.95 16.38
C GLU A 50 -7.90 -9.89 16.62
N SER A 51 -8.29 -8.62 16.63
CA SER A 51 -7.40 -7.51 16.98
C SER A 51 -6.89 -7.65 18.43
N ALA A 52 -7.78 -7.99 19.37
CA ALA A 52 -7.44 -8.14 20.78
C ALA A 52 -6.46 -9.29 21.07
N VAL A 53 -6.42 -10.32 20.21
CA VAL A 53 -5.42 -11.41 20.30
C VAL A 53 -4.16 -11.15 19.47
N GLY A 54 -4.01 -9.96 18.89
CA GLY A 54 -2.78 -9.51 18.25
C GLY A 54 -2.65 -9.86 16.76
N MET A 55 -3.76 -10.05 16.03
CA MET A 55 -3.71 -10.33 14.58
C MET A 55 -3.32 -9.12 13.71
N GLY A 56 -3.00 -7.98 14.32
CA GLY A 56 -2.63 -6.74 13.64
C GLY A 56 -3.82 -5.81 13.40
N PRO A 57 -3.68 -4.78 12.56
CA PRO A 57 -4.78 -3.91 12.15
C PRO A 57 -5.54 -4.49 10.95
N ALA A 58 -6.81 -4.09 10.78
CA ALA A 58 -7.51 -4.32 9.52
C ALA A 58 -6.92 -3.43 8.43
N PHE A 59 -6.80 -3.95 7.21
CA PHE A 59 -6.30 -3.17 6.08
C PHE A 59 -6.93 -3.58 4.76
N THR A 60 -6.72 -2.77 3.73
CA THR A 60 -7.02 -3.12 2.35
C THR A 60 -5.75 -3.01 1.52
N GLU A 61 -5.63 -3.90 0.55
CA GLU A 61 -4.60 -3.88 -0.48
C GLU A 61 -5.23 -3.37 -1.79
N GLY A 62 -4.61 -2.40 -2.44
CA GLY A 62 -4.96 -1.97 -3.78
C GLY A 62 -3.82 -2.18 -4.75
N LYS A 63 -4.11 -2.73 -5.93
CA LYS A 63 -3.15 -2.86 -7.03
C LYS A 63 -3.54 -1.93 -8.17
N TYR A 64 -2.57 -1.17 -8.65
CA TYR A 64 -2.74 -0.15 -9.68
C TYR A 64 -1.76 -0.37 -10.82
N HIS A 65 -2.19 -0.07 -12.03
CA HIS A 65 -1.33 0.03 -13.20
C HIS A 65 -0.92 1.49 -13.38
N CYS A 66 0.38 1.76 -13.44
CA CYS A 66 0.95 3.10 -13.48
C CYS A 66 1.93 3.26 -14.64
N ARG A 67 2.18 4.50 -15.05
CA ARG A 67 3.16 4.85 -16.10
C ARG A 67 3.92 6.14 -15.77
N ASP A 68 5.20 6.19 -16.10
CA ASP A 68 6.10 7.34 -15.95
C ASP A 68 6.54 7.92 -17.31
N GLY A 69 5.58 8.16 -18.20
CA GLY A 69 5.84 8.60 -19.57
C GLY A 69 6.42 7.52 -20.50
N LYS A 70 7.36 6.67 -20.02
CA LYS A 70 8.03 5.63 -20.84
C LYS A 70 7.78 4.21 -20.35
N GLU A 71 7.91 3.97 -19.04
CA GLU A 71 7.79 2.66 -18.42
C GLU A 71 6.41 2.46 -17.79
N THR A 72 6.00 1.20 -17.67
CA THR A 72 4.79 0.81 -16.95
C THR A 72 5.16 0.02 -15.71
N ALA A 73 4.44 0.25 -14.62
CA ALA A 73 4.69 -0.40 -13.34
C ALA A 73 3.39 -0.83 -12.67
N PHE A 74 3.51 -1.77 -11.73
CA PHE A 74 2.45 -2.05 -10.76
C PHE A 74 2.76 -1.32 -9.47
N MET A 75 1.77 -0.60 -8.96
CA MET A 75 1.82 0.04 -7.65
C MET A 75 0.89 -0.69 -6.69
N ARG A 76 1.39 -1.01 -5.51
CA ARG A 76 0.61 -1.57 -4.40
C ARG A 76 0.43 -0.52 -3.32
N ILE A 77 -0.78 -0.37 -2.82
CA ILE A 77 -1.11 0.52 -1.69
C ILE A 77 -1.77 -0.32 -0.61
N TYR A 78 -1.19 -0.25 0.59
CA TYR A 78 -1.75 -0.83 1.79
C TYR A 78 -2.31 0.31 2.65
N LYS A 79 -3.59 0.22 2.99
CA LYS A 79 -4.28 1.25 3.78
C LYS A 79 -5.03 0.59 4.94
N GLN A 80 -4.79 1.05 6.16
CA GLN A 80 -5.57 0.59 7.30
C GLN A 80 -7.04 1.02 7.16
N ILE A 81 -7.94 0.10 7.54
CA ILE A 81 -9.39 0.29 7.51
C ILE A 81 -9.95 0.04 8.92
N PRO A 82 -11.18 0.49 9.24
CA PRO A 82 -11.80 0.16 10.52
C PRO A 82 -11.95 -1.35 10.72
N LEU A 83 -11.91 -1.80 11.97
CA LEU A 83 -12.27 -3.18 12.33
C LEU A 83 -13.69 -3.50 11.87
N ASP A 84 -13.93 -4.78 11.59
CA ASP A 84 -15.23 -5.22 11.10
C ASP A 84 -16.35 -4.83 12.09
N GLY A 85 -17.48 -4.41 11.53
CA GLY A 85 -18.61 -3.86 12.30
C GLY A 85 -18.41 -2.44 12.84
N THR A 86 -17.19 -1.90 12.93
CA THR A 86 -16.94 -0.58 13.57
C THR A 86 -16.91 0.60 12.60
N ARG A 87 -17.10 0.37 11.29
CA ARG A 87 -16.99 1.42 10.26
C ARG A 87 -17.90 2.62 10.50
N LEU A 88 -19.11 2.38 11.00
CA LEU A 88 -20.11 3.43 11.26
C LEU A 88 -20.03 4.00 12.68
N GLU A 89 -19.12 3.49 13.51
CA GLU A 89 -18.89 3.98 14.85
C GLU A 89 -18.20 5.34 14.85
N ASP A 90 -18.36 6.03 15.98
CA ASP A 90 -17.76 7.33 16.22
C ASP A 90 -16.24 7.31 16.10
N SER A 91 -15.68 8.48 15.79
CA SER A 91 -14.23 8.61 15.62
C SER A 91 -13.43 8.16 16.84
N ASP A 92 -14.01 8.27 18.04
CA ASP A 92 -13.34 7.90 19.29
C ASP A 92 -13.27 6.39 19.52
N VAL A 93 -14.15 5.62 18.87
CA VAL A 93 -14.08 4.15 18.79
C VAL A 93 -13.07 3.71 17.74
N ARG A 94 -12.96 4.43 16.63
CA ARG A 94 -12.09 4.05 15.49
C ARG A 94 -10.64 4.48 15.63
N LYS A 95 -10.35 5.66 16.20
CA LYS A 95 -8.96 6.16 16.35
C LYS A 95 -8.03 5.16 17.06
N PRO A 96 -8.44 4.50 18.16
CA PRO A 96 -7.57 3.55 18.86
C PRO A 96 -7.24 2.28 18.06
N GLN A 97 -8.00 1.99 17.00
CA GLN A 97 -7.79 0.82 16.13
C GLN A 97 -6.61 1.03 15.16
N ALA A 98 -6.19 2.27 14.93
CA ALA A 98 -5.10 2.58 14.04
C ALA A 98 -3.77 2.10 14.65
N GLY A 99 -3.09 1.23 13.92
CA GLY A 99 -1.76 0.74 14.28
C GLY A 99 -0.64 1.58 13.65
N PRO A 100 0.63 1.34 14.02
CA PRO A 100 1.76 1.84 13.25
C PRO A 100 1.70 1.33 11.79
N PRO A 101 2.45 1.95 10.86
CA PRO A 101 2.58 1.45 9.50
C PRO A 101 2.99 -0.03 9.53
N GLY A 102 2.29 -0.85 8.73
CA GLY A 102 2.53 -2.29 8.73
C GLY A 102 3.82 -2.65 8.00
N ASP A 103 4.58 -3.59 8.56
CA ASP A 103 5.68 -4.24 7.86
C ASP A 103 5.11 -5.25 6.85
N HIS A 104 5.31 -4.98 5.57
CA HIS A 104 4.90 -5.88 4.51
C HIS A 104 6.08 -6.73 4.04
N VAL A 105 6.02 -8.04 4.28
CA VAL A 105 7.07 -9.01 3.87
C VAL A 105 7.38 -8.93 2.38
N GLU A 106 6.38 -8.60 1.55
CA GLU A 106 6.57 -8.38 0.11
C GLU A 106 7.54 -7.23 -0.18
N LEU A 107 7.47 -6.12 0.56
CA LEU A 107 8.36 -4.97 0.37
C LEU A 107 9.80 -5.35 0.70
N GLU A 108 10.03 -6.03 1.82
CA GLU A 108 11.37 -6.48 2.23
C GLU A 108 11.95 -7.51 1.26
N ALA A 109 11.11 -8.42 0.76
CA ALA A 109 11.52 -9.36 -0.28
C ALA A 109 11.92 -8.63 -1.57
N LEU A 110 11.11 -7.66 -2.03
CA LEU A 110 11.38 -6.89 -3.25
C LEU A 110 12.64 -6.02 -3.11
N LYS A 111 12.89 -5.42 -1.94
CA LYS A 111 14.14 -4.70 -1.64
C LYS A 111 15.33 -5.65 -1.82
N LEU A 112 15.34 -6.77 -1.10
CA LEU A 112 16.44 -7.74 -1.13
C LEU A 112 16.71 -8.29 -2.53
N LEU A 113 15.65 -8.63 -3.28
CA LEU A 113 15.76 -9.19 -4.63
C LEU A 113 16.26 -8.16 -5.63
N THR A 114 15.84 -6.90 -5.49
CA THR A 114 16.31 -5.78 -6.31
C THR A 114 17.78 -5.49 -6.05
N GLU A 115 18.20 -5.46 -4.78
CA GLU A 115 19.60 -5.25 -4.37
C GLU A 115 20.52 -6.36 -4.86
N LYS A 116 20.01 -7.59 -4.98
CA LYS A 116 20.73 -8.73 -5.54
C LYS A 116 20.68 -8.82 -7.07
N GLU A 117 20.10 -7.83 -7.74
CA GLU A 117 19.95 -7.79 -9.20
C GLU A 117 19.26 -9.05 -9.77
N CYS A 118 18.28 -9.58 -9.03
CA CYS A 118 17.56 -10.78 -9.42
C CYS A 118 16.74 -10.53 -10.70
N SER A 119 17.11 -11.20 -11.80
CA SER A 119 16.52 -10.99 -13.13
C SER A 119 15.15 -11.63 -13.33
N VAL A 120 14.73 -12.52 -12.42
CA VAL A 120 13.46 -13.27 -12.53
C VAL A 120 12.31 -12.66 -11.73
N THR A 121 12.57 -11.60 -10.97
CA THR A 121 11.57 -10.90 -10.14
C THR A 121 11.41 -9.46 -10.62
N PRO A 122 10.22 -8.87 -10.47
CA PRO A 122 10.05 -7.45 -10.74
C PRO A 122 11.01 -6.60 -9.90
N ARG A 123 11.62 -5.59 -10.50
CA ARG A 123 12.44 -4.60 -9.80
C ARG A 123 11.56 -3.69 -8.96
N LEU A 124 11.97 -3.43 -7.72
CA LEU A 124 11.37 -2.39 -6.90
C LEU A 124 11.79 -1.02 -7.45
N LEU A 125 10.83 -0.26 -7.99
CA LEU A 125 11.09 1.04 -8.61
C LEU A 125 11.03 2.20 -7.60
N GLY A 126 10.38 1.96 -6.47
CA GLY A 126 10.29 2.91 -5.37
C GLY A 126 9.30 2.42 -4.33
N TYR A 127 9.43 2.94 -3.12
CA TYR A 127 8.49 2.68 -2.04
C TYR A 127 8.36 3.92 -1.16
N ARG A 128 7.29 3.98 -0.39
CA ARG A 128 7.10 4.97 0.68
C ARG A 128 6.33 4.31 1.80
N ILE A 129 6.83 4.49 3.01
CA ILE A 129 6.11 4.16 4.23
C ILE A 129 5.57 5.50 4.74
N GLY A 130 4.25 5.55 4.98
CA GLY A 130 3.55 6.74 5.47
C GLY A 130 3.29 6.63 6.94
#